data_AF-A0A1A6HZV1-F1
#
_entry.id   AF-A0A1A6HZV1-F1
#
_cell.length_a   1.000
_cell.length_b   1.000
_cell.length_c   1.000
_cell.angle_alpha   90.00
_cell.angle_beta   90.00
_cell.angle_gamma   90.00
#
_symmetry.space_group_name_H-M   'P 1'
#
loop_
_entity.id
_entity.type
_entity.pdbx_description
1 polymer ?
#
loop_
_entity_poly.entity_id
_entity_poly.type
_entity_poly.pdbx_seq_one_letter_code
_entity_poly.pdbx_strand_id
1 'polypeptide(L)'
;MLRSIEADSFWCMSKLLDGIQDNYTFAQPGIQKKVKALEELVSRIDEQVHSHFRRYEVEYLQFAFRWMNNLLMRELPLRCTIRLWDTYQSEPEGFSHFHLYVCAAFLIKWRKEILDEEDF
;
A
#
# COMPACT_ATOMS: atom_id res chain seq x y z
N MET A 1 32.73 9.28 -1.81
CA MET A 1 31.39 9.89 -1.87
C MET A 1 30.36 8.92 -2.43
N LEU A 2 30.45 8.48 -3.69
CA LEU A 2 29.48 7.52 -4.28
C LEU A 2 29.34 6.21 -3.49
N ARG A 3 30.45 5.58 -3.09
CA ARG A 3 30.44 4.35 -2.27
C ARG A 3 29.76 4.52 -0.91
N SER A 4 29.82 5.72 -0.33
CA SER A 4 29.17 6.00 0.95
C SER A 4 27.66 6.12 0.78
N ILE A 5 27.21 6.87 -0.24
CA ILE A 5 25.78 7.00 -0.58
C ILE A 5 25.18 5.63 -0.93
N GLU A 6 25.91 4.81 -1.67
CA GLU A 6 25.50 3.44 -2.01
C GLU A 6 25.32 2.58 -0.76
N ALA A 7 26.33 2.55 0.13
CA ALA A 7 26.26 1.79 1.38
C ALA A 7 25.13 2.28 2.30
N ASP A 8 24.96 3.59 2.46
CA ASP A 8 23.89 4.17 3.27
C ASP A 8 22.50 3.81 2.71
N SER A 9 22.33 3.92 1.39
CA SER A 9 21.10 3.54 0.70
C SER A 9 20.79 2.05 0.89
N PHE A 10 21.79 1.18 0.78
CA PHE A 10 21.65 -0.25 1.01
C PHE A 10 21.17 -0.54 2.43
N TRP A 11 21.85 -0.01 3.45
CA TRP A 11 21.52 -0.29 4.84
C TRP A 11 20.16 0.27 5.26
N CYS A 12 19.81 1.48 4.81
CA CYS A 12 18.49 2.06 5.05
C CYS A 12 17.39 1.20 4.40
N MET A 13 17.58 0.75 3.16
CA MET A 13 16.62 -0.11 2.48
C MET A 13 16.51 -1.49 3.14
N SER A 14 17.62 -2.10 3.55
CA SER A 14 17.60 -3.36 4.31
C SER A 14 16.78 -3.23 5.60
N LYS A 15 16.97 -2.13 6.35
CA LYS A 15 16.23 -1.88 7.59
C LYS A 15 14.74 -1.66 7.37
N LEU A 16 14.36 -1.02 6.26
CA LEU A 16 12.97 -0.89 5.85
C LEU A 16 12.36 -2.27 5.55
N LEU A 17 13.08 -3.09 4.76
CA LEU A 17 12.61 -4.40 4.35
C LEU A 17 12.51 -5.40 5.51
N ASP A 18 13.30 -5.22 6.58
CA ASP A 18 13.22 -6.05 7.79
C ASP A 18 11.80 -6.14 8.37
N GLY A 19 10.99 -5.07 8.26
CA GLY A 19 9.60 -5.03 8.75
C GLY A 19 8.55 -5.64 7.82
N ILE A 20 8.92 -6.02 6.60
CA ILE A 20 7.99 -6.50 5.56
C ILE A 20 8.56 -7.68 4.74
N GLN A 21 9.45 -8.48 5.33
CA GLN A 21 10.15 -9.57 4.64
C GLN A 21 9.18 -10.59 4.01
N ASP A 22 8.04 -10.84 4.67
CA ASP A 22 7.00 -11.77 4.22
C ASP A 22 6.28 -11.31 2.94
N ASN A 23 6.41 -10.04 2.55
CA ASN A 23 5.97 -9.55 1.25
C ASN A 23 6.78 -10.17 0.10
N TYR A 24 8.03 -10.59 0.35
CA TYR A 24 8.99 -10.97 -0.70
C TYR A 24 9.46 -12.43 -0.60
N THR A 25 8.89 -13.22 0.31
CA THR A 25 9.13 -14.68 0.39
C THR A 25 8.33 -15.43 -0.69
N PHE A 26 8.58 -16.74 -0.83
CA PHE A 26 7.89 -17.58 -1.81
C PHE A 26 6.36 -17.46 -1.69
N ALA A 27 5.69 -17.25 -2.82
CA ALA A 27 4.25 -16.98 -2.93
C ALA A 27 3.74 -15.68 -2.27
N GLN A 28 4.64 -14.84 -1.72
CA GLN A 28 4.33 -13.50 -1.20
C GLN A 28 3.14 -13.44 -0.21
N PRO A 29 3.11 -14.30 0.83
CA PRO A 29 1.99 -14.40 1.75
C PRO A 29 1.68 -13.09 2.49
N GLY A 30 2.69 -12.23 2.73
CA GLY A 30 2.50 -10.93 3.38
C GLY A 30 1.63 -9.98 2.55
N ILE A 31 1.82 -9.97 1.23
CA ILE A 31 1.01 -9.14 0.34
C ILE A 31 -0.43 -9.63 0.29
N GLN A 32 -0.65 -10.94 0.14
CA GLN A 32 -1.99 -11.51 0.12
C GLN A 32 -2.76 -11.20 1.42
N LYS A 33 -2.10 -11.33 2.58
CA LYS A 33 -2.69 -10.96 3.88
C LYS A 33 -3.03 -9.47 3.95
N LYS A 34 -2.13 -8.59 3.50
CA LYS A 34 -2.36 -7.14 3.52
C LYS A 34 -3.48 -6.70 2.59
N VAL A 35 -3.58 -7.29 1.39
CA VAL A 35 -4.67 -7.02 0.44
C VAL A 35 -6.00 -7.45 1.03
N LYS A 36 -6.08 -8.65 1.63
CA LYS A 36 -7.30 -9.11 2.32
C LYS A 36 -7.65 -8.22 3.51
N ALA A 37 -6.67 -7.80 4.30
CA ALA A 37 -6.89 -6.87 5.40
C ALA A 37 -7.40 -5.50 4.89
N LEU A 38 -6.99 -5.07 3.70
CA LEU A 38 -7.49 -3.83 3.09
C LEU A 38 -8.96 -3.99 2.69
N GLU A 39 -9.33 -5.10 2.07
CA GLU A 39 -10.72 -5.43 1.74
C GLU A 39 -11.62 -5.46 2.99
N GLU A 40 -11.18 -6.16 4.05
CA GLU A 40 -11.88 -6.21 5.34
C GLU A 40 -11.98 -4.84 6.01
N LEU A 41 -10.96 -3.98 5.86
CA LEU A 41 -11.00 -2.63 6.40
C LEU A 41 -11.96 -1.73 5.61
N VAL A 42 -11.88 -1.75 4.28
CA VAL A 42 -12.70 -0.90 3.40
C VAL A 42 -14.19 -1.25 3.51
N SER A 43 -14.55 -2.54 3.51
CA SER A 43 -15.94 -2.98 3.76
C SER A 43 -16.53 -2.43 5.07
N ARG A 44 -15.70 -2.28 6.12
CA ARG A 44 -16.17 -1.74 7.41
C ARG A 44 -16.31 -0.22 7.44
N ILE A 45 -15.55 0.52 6.64
CA ILE A 45 -15.48 1.99 6.73
C ILE A 45 -16.15 2.70 5.54
N ASP A 46 -16.25 2.07 4.37
CA ASP A 46 -16.95 2.56 3.20
C ASP A 46 -17.54 1.40 2.39
N GLU A 47 -18.63 0.82 2.93
CA GLU A 47 -19.34 -0.31 2.33
C GLU A 47 -19.87 0.02 0.92
N GLN A 48 -20.15 1.29 0.64
CA GLN A 48 -20.63 1.72 -0.68
C GLN A 48 -19.57 1.45 -1.76
N VAL A 49 -18.32 1.83 -1.48
CA VAL A 49 -17.20 1.56 -2.39
C VAL A 49 -16.89 0.07 -2.48
N HIS A 50 -16.91 -0.66 -1.35
CA HIS A 50 -16.70 -2.11 -1.36
C HIS A 50 -17.75 -2.85 -2.22
N SER A 51 -19.03 -2.54 -2.03
CA SER A 51 -20.13 -3.09 -2.83
C SER A 51 -20.04 -2.70 -4.31
N HIS A 52 -19.54 -1.50 -4.63
CA HIS A 52 -19.33 -1.07 -6.02
C HIS A 52 -18.29 -1.94 -6.73
N PHE A 53 -17.14 -2.20 -6.10
CA PHE A 53 -16.15 -3.12 -6.67
C PHE A 53 -16.72 -4.52 -6.89
N ARG A 54 -17.51 -5.04 -5.92
CA ARG A 54 -18.16 -6.35 -6.09
C ARG A 54 -19.16 -6.37 -7.23
N ARG A 55 -19.90 -5.28 -7.44
CA ARG A 55 -20.88 -5.15 -8.54
C ARG A 55 -20.21 -5.21 -9.91
N TYR A 56 -19.02 -4.64 -10.04
CA TYR A 56 -18.24 -4.63 -11.27
C TYR A 56 -17.14 -5.70 -11.33
N GLU A 57 -17.19 -6.68 -10.41
CA GLU A 57 -16.23 -7.80 -10.35
C GLU A 57 -14.75 -7.35 -10.25
N VAL A 58 -14.51 -6.18 -9.68
CA VAL A 58 -13.16 -5.67 -9.41
C VAL A 58 -12.63 -6.27 -8.12
N GLU A 59 -11.62 -7.13 -8.23
CA GLU A 59 -10.96 -7.73 -7.08
C GLU A 59 -9.88 -6.80 -6.51
N TYR A 60 -9.79 -6.70 -5.18
CA TYR A 60 -8.76 -5.88 -4.52
C TYR A 60 -7.34 -6.25 -4.96
N LEU A 61 -7.09 -7.52 -5.27
CA LEU A 61 -5.77 -7.98 -5.73
C LEU A 61 -5.35 -7.33 -7.05
N GLN A 62 -6.29 -6.99 -7.95
CA GLN A 62 -5.99 -6.42 -9.26
C GLN A 62 -5.30 -5.06 -9.17
N PHE A 63 -5.63 -4.25 -8.16
CA PHE A 63 -5.01 -2.92 -7.96
C PHE A 63 -4.11 -2.85 -6.73
N ALA A 64 -4.54 -3.41 -5.59
CA ALA A 64 -3.85 -3.23 -4.32
C ALA A 64 -2.58 -4.07 -4.18
N PHE A 65 -2.39 -5.11 -5.00
CA PHE A 65 -1.12 -5.86 -5.03
C PHE A 65 0.06 -4.92 -5.27
N ARG A 66 -0.05 -4.03 -6.27
CA ARG A 66 1.00 -3.05 -6.59
C ARG A 66 1.19 -2.03 -5.47
N TRP A 67 0.11 -1.65 -4.78
CA TRP A 67 0.17 -0.73 -3.65
C TRP A 67 0.99 -1.31 -2.50
N MET A 68 0.73 -2.57 -2.13
CA MET A 68 1.44 -3.26 -1.04
C MET A 68 2.88 -3.64 -1.42
N ASN A 69 3.09 -4.10 -2.66
CA ASN A 69 4.41 -4.53 -3.13
C ASN A 69 5.40 -3.37 -3.29
N ASN A 70 4.88 -2.19 -3.67
CA ASN A 70 5.68 -1.01 -3.98
C ASN A 70 5.44 0.16 -3.03
N LEU A 71 4.74 -0.05 -1.91
CA LEU A 71 4.47 0.96 -0.89
C LEU A 71 3.90 2.27 -1.47
N LEU A 72 2.91 2.14 -2.37
CA LEU A 72 2.28 3.24 -3.14
C LEU A 72 3.21 4.08 -4.04
N MET A 73 4.51 3.75 -4.16
CA MET A 73 5.46 4.57 -4.93
C MET A 73 5.12 4.68 -6.43
N ARG A 74 4.27 3.78 -6.94
CA ARG A 74 3.82 3.75 -8.34
C ARG A 74 2.56 4.59 -8.57
N GLU A 75 1.88 4.99 -7.50
CA GLU A 75 0.65 5.80 -7.54
C GLU A 75 0.92 7.27 -7.23
N LEU A 76 2.10 7.57 -6.65
CA LEU A 76 2.47 8.89 -6.17
C LEU A 76 3.77 9.40 -6.83
N PRO A 77 3.92 10.72 -7.05
CA PRO A 77 5.20 11.30 -7.42
C PRO A 77 6.27 11.03 -6.35
N LEU A 78 7.53 10.85 -6.76
CA LEU A 78 8.65 10.49 -5.86
C LEU A 78 8.75 11.39 -4.62
N ARG A 79 8.57 12.71 -4.77
CA ARG A 79 8.59 13.66 -3.65
C ARG A 79 7.54 13.36 -2.58
N CYS A 80 6.36 12.87 -3.00
CA CYS A 80 5.29 12.48 -2.09
C CYS A 80 5.62 11.16 -1.40
N THR A 81 6.23 10.21 -2.12
CA THR A 81 6.71 8.94 -1.53
C THR A 81 7.76 9.18 -0.46
N ILE A 82 8.74 10.05 -0.71
CA ILE A 82 9.76 10.44 0.28
C ILE A 82 9.07 11.01 1.53
N ARG A 83 8.17 11.98 1.35
CA ARG A 83 7.44 12.59 2.47
C ARG A 83 6.58 11.57 3.22
N LEU A 84 5.95 10.62 2.53
CA LEU A 84 5.17 9.57 3.15
C LEU A 84 6.07 8.66 4.00
N TRP A 85 7.24 8.31 3.48
CA TRP A 85 8.20 7.44 4.16
C TRP A 85 8.86 8.11 5.38
N ASP A 86 8.91 9.45 5.45
CA ASP A 86 9.29 10.16 6.68
C ASP A 86 8.38 9.76 7.84
N THR A 87 7.07 9.69 7.61
CA THR A 87 6.09 9.27 8.62
C THR A 87 6.15 7.77 8.88
N TYR A 88 6.41 6.94 7.86
CA TYR A 88 6.57 5.50 8.08
C TYR A 88 7.79 5.16 8.95
N GLN A 89 8.86 5.95 8.87
CA GLN A 89 10.02 5.78 9.74
C GLN A 89 9.77 6.30 11.18
N SER A 90 8.86 7.24 11.38
CA SER A 90 8.52 7.76 12.71
C SER A 90 7.50 6.90 13.46
N GLU A 91 6.68 6.13 12.74
CA GLU A 91 5.64 5.29 13.33
C GLU A 91 6.14 3.87 13.64
N PRO A 92 5.77 3.29 14.80
CA PRO A 92 5.94 1.86 15.04
C PRO A 92 5.24 1.06 13.96
N GLU A 93 5.95 0.11 13.34
CA GLU A 93 5.38 -0.73 12.27
C GLU A 93 4.81 0.07 11.09
N GLY A 94 5.41 1.23 10.79
CA GLY A 94 4.89 2.18 9.80
C GLY A 94 4.70 1.59 8.40
N PHE A 95 5.67 0.81 7.92
CA PHE A 95 5.65 0.19 6.58
C PHE A 95 4.76 -1.07 6.49
N SER A 96 4.35 -1.66 7.63
CA SER A 96 3.55 -2.88 7.65
C SER A 96 2.09 -2.59 8.03
N HIS A 97 1.85 -2.07 9.23
CA HIS A 97 0.51 -1.87 9.78
C HIS A 97 -0.07 -0.51 9.39
N PHE A 98 0.68 0.58 9.59
CA PHE A 98 0.18 1.93 9.27
C PHE A 98 -0.05 2.13 7.75
N HIS A 99 0.78 1.51 6.91
CA HIS A 99 0.62 1.50 5.46
C HIS A 99 -0.77 1.03 5.01
N LEU A 100 -1.37 0.05 5.71
CA LEU A 100 -2.72 -0.43 5.42
C LEU A 100 -3.76 0.69 5.50
N TYR A 101 -3.69 1.51 6.55
CA TYR A 101 -4.61 2.64 6.75
C TYR A 101 -4.36 3.75 5.74
N VAL A 102 -3.11 3.96 5.33
CA VAL A 102 -2.81 4.90 4.24
C VAL A 102 -3.43 4.43 2.93
N CYS A 103 -3.35 3.14 2.59
CA CYS A 103 -4.01 2.59 1.40
C CYS A 103 -5.53 2.74 1.46
N ALA A 104 -6.15 2.50 2.61
CA ALA A 104 -7.59 2.70 2.81
C ALA A 104 -7.98 4.18 2.65
N ALA A 105 -7.24 5.10 3.28
CA ALA A 105 -7.47 6.53 3.14
C ALA A 105 -7.23 7.03 1.70
N PHE A 106 -6.24 6.47 1.01
CA PHE A 106 -5.94 6.77 -0.38
C PHE A 106 -7.09 6.35 -1.30
N LEU A 107 -7.69 5.19 -1.06
CA LEU A 107 -8.86 4.71 -1.81
C LEU A 107 -10.09 5.59 -1.55
N ILE A 108 -10.39 5.89 -0.28
CA ILE A 108 -11.52 6.73 0.12
C ILE A 108 -11.39 8.16 -0.41
N LYS A 109 -10.15 8.67 -0.56
CA LYS A 109 -9.89 9.98 -1.14
C LYS A 109 -10.51 10.15 -2.53
N TRP A 110 -10.60 9.06 -3.30
CA TRP A 110 -11.18 9.02 -4.65
C TRP A 110 -12.56 8.37 -4.69
N ARG A 111 -13.25 8.25 -3.55
CA ARG A 111 -14.55 7.55 -3.46
C ARG A 111 -15.59 8.07 -4.44
N LYS A 112 -15.61 9.39 -4.70
CA LYS A 112 -16.61 9.99 -5.56
C LYS A 112 -16.39 9.54 -7.00
N GLU A 113 -15.16 9.65 -7.46
CA GLU A 113 -14.73 9.24 -8.79
C GLU A 113 -14.91 7.73 -9.00
N ILE A 114 -14.59 6.91 -7.99
CA ILE A 114 -14.80 5.46 -8.03
C ILE A 114 -16.28 5.12 -8.20
N LEU A 115 -17.17 5.79 -7.46
CA LEU A 115 -18.60 5.51 -7.49
C LEU A 115 -19.30 6.08 -8.73
N ASP A 116 -18.73 7.10 -9.34
CA ASP A 116 -19.19 7.67 -10.61
C ASP A 116 -18.73 6.82 -11.82
N GLU A 117 -17.74 5.94 -11.64
CA GLU A 117 -17.24 5.04 -12.69
C GLU A 117 -18.13 3.81 -12.85
N GLU A 118 -18.61 3.58 -14.07
CA GLU A 118 -19.55 2.51 -14.39
C GLU A 118 -18.94 1.43 -15.33
N ASP A 119 -17.66 1.54 -15.67
CA ASP A 119 -16.93 0.60 -16.55
C ASP A 119 -15.49 0.36 -16.02
N PHE A 120 -15.08 -0.91 -15.88
CA PHE A 120 -13.80 -1.31 -15.26
C PHE A 120 -13.04 -2.36 -16.08
#